data_AF-A0AAV3S942-F1
#
_entry.id   AF-A0AAV3S942-F1
#
_cell.length_a   1.000
_cell.length_b   1.000
_cell.length_c   1.000
_cell.angle_alpha   90.00
_cell.angle_beta   90.00
_cell.angle_gamma   90.00
#
_symmetry.space_group_name_H-M   'P 1'
#
loop_
_entity.id
_entity.type
_entity.pdbx_description
1 polymer ?
#
loop_
_entity_poly.entity_id
_entity_poly.type
_entity_poly.pdbx_seq_one_letter_code
_entity_poly.pdbx_strand_id
1 'polypeptide(L)' 'MTVTALPLAAVGAGSILPLLLLLVQLAVAYLVHRDATRRDSRHALAWALGAFFGSVIVWILYYVVRDEVGR' A
#
# COMPACT_ATOMS: atom_id res chain seq x y z
N MET A 1 -24.03 30.26 -6.17
CA MET A 1 -23.18 29.06 -6.32
C MET A 1 -21.91 29.30 -5.52
N THR A 2 -21.93 28.94 -4.25
CA THR A 2 -20.77 29.03 -3.35
C THR A 2 -20.02 27.71 -3.45
N VAL A 3 -18.87 27.72 -4.14
CA VAL A 3 -17.92 26.60 -4.10
C VAL A 3 -17.36 26.59 -2.68
N THR A 4 -17.89 25.70 -1.84
CA THR A 4 -17.38 25.47 -0.51
C THR A 4 -15.96 24.94 -0.64
N ALA A 5 -15.00 25.74 -0.19
CA ALA A 5 -13.63 25.30 -0.01
C ALA A 5 -13.67 24.03 0.84
N LEU A 6 -13.33 22.89 0.24
CA LEU A 6 -13.09 21.65 0.97
C LEU A 6 -12.12 22.02 2.09
N PRO A 7 -12.46 21.84 3.38
CA PRO A 7 -11.58 22.26 4.44
C PRO A 7 -10.29 21.45 4.28
N LEU A 8 -9.20 22.14 3.95
CA LEU A 8 -7.85 21.56 3.87
C LEU A 8 -7.49 20.81 5.18
N ALA A 9 -8.18 21.13 6.28
CA ALA A 9 -8.14 20.43 7.56
C ALA A 9 -8.72 18.99 7.52
N ALA A 10 -9.75 18.69 6.71
CA ALA A 10 -10.25 17.32 6.52
C ALA A 10 -9.28 16.47 5.71
N VAL A 11 -8.48 17.10 4.85
CA VAL A 11 -7.36 16.46 4.15
C VAL A 11 -6.25 16.10 5.15
N GLY A 12 -6.02 16.88 6.20
CA GLY A 12 -4.91 16.69 7.15
C GLY A 12 -4.97 15.42 8.01
N ALA A 13 -6.14 15.05 8.53
CA ALA A 13 -6.30 13.84 9.36
C ALA A 13 -6.60 12.58 8.52
N GLY A 14 -7.27 12.72 7.37
CA GLY A 14 -7.56 11.63 6.45
C GLY A 14 -6.40 11.19 5.55
N SER A 15 -5.36 12.04 5.39
CA SER A 15 -4.21 11.75 4.52
C SER A 15 -3.05 11.03 5.21
N ILE A 16 -2.88 11.19 6.52
CA ILE A 16 -1.72 10.63 7.25
C ILE A 16 -1.76 9.10 7.24
N LEU A 17 -2.93 8.49 7.50
CA LEU A 17 -3.05 7.03 7.56
C LEU A 17 -2.73 6.35 6.21
N PRO A 18 -3.30 6.76 5.06
CA PRO A 18 -2.90 6.23 3.76
C PRO A 18 -1.40 6.39 3.49
N LEU A 19 -0.81 7.53 3.88
CA LEU A 19 0.61 7.79 3.71
C LEU A 19 1.47 6.85 4.57
N LEU A 20 1.09 6.64 5.84
CA LEU A 20 1.77 5.69 6.73
C LEU A 20 1.68 4.26 6.20
N LEU A 21 0.51 3.84 5.72
CA LEU A 21 0.34 2.52 5.11
C LEU A 21 1.23 2.37 3.87
N LEU A 22 1.29 3.40 3.01
CA LEU A 22 2.19 3.40 1.86
C LEU A 22 3.66 3.34 2.28
N LEU A 23 4.07 4.08 3.32
CA LEU A 23 5.43 4.02 3.85
C LEU A 23 5.78 2.64 4.39
N VAL A 24 4.86 1.99 5.10
CA VAL A 24 5.04 0.61 5.58
C VAL A 24 5.21 -0.35 4.40
N GLN A 25 4.37 -0.23 3.38
CA GLN A 25 4.46 -1.04 2.15
C GLN A 25 5.81 -0.87 1.45
N LEU A 26 6.27 0.37 1.30
CA LEU A 26 7.56 0.69 0.70
C LEU A 26 8.72 0.16 1.55
N ALA A 27 8.63 0.28 2.88
CA ALA A 27 9.64 -0.25 3.79
C ALA A 27 9.74 -1.78 3.68
N VAL A 28 8.61 -2.49 3.62
CA VAL A 28 8.59 -3.95 3.41
C VAL A 28 9.19 -4.30 2.06
N ALA A 29 8.79 -3.64 0.97
CA ALA A 29 9.35 -3.88 -0.37
C ALA A 29 10.86 -3.64 -0.41
N TYR A 30 11.35 -2.59 0.26
CA TYR A 30 12.77 -2.31 0.40
C TYR A 30 13.51 -3.40 1.19
N LEU A 31 12.95 -3.88 2.30
CA LEU A 31 13.54 -4.95 3.09
C LEU A 31 13.61 -6.27 2.30
N VAL A 32 12.56 -6.60 1.55
CA VAL A 32 12.54 -7.76 0.64
C VAL A 32 13.60 -7.61 -0.44
N HIS A 33 13.70 -6.43 -1.07
CA HIS A 33 14.75 -6.15 -2.05
C HIS A 33 16.14 -6.35 -1.44
N ARG A 34 16.39 -5.76 -0.28
CA ARG A 34 17.68 -5.84 0.42
C ARG A 34 18.03 -7.28 0.79
N ASP A 35 17.07 -8.06 1.28
CA ASP A 35 17.26 -9.47 1.59
C ASP A 35 17.57 -10.30 0.34
N ALA A 36 16.81 -10.11 -0.73
CA ALA A 36 17.02 -10.81 -1.99
C ALA A 36 18.38 -10.46 -2.63
N THR A 37 18.80 -9.19 -2.57
CA THR A 37 20.12 -8.74 -3.03
C THR A 37 21.25 -9.35 -2.18
N ARG A 38 21.08 -9.44 -0.85
CA ARG A 38 22.06 -10.11 0.04
C ARG A 38 22.20 -11.61 -0.25
N ARG A 39 21.17 -12.23 -0.82
CA ARG A 39 21.15 -13.64 -1.23
C ARG A 39 21.56 -13.85 -2.70
N ASP A 40 22.12 -12.82 -3.36
CA ASP A 40 22.56 -12.84 -4.76
C ASP A 40 21.44 -13.24 -5.75
N SER A 41 20.19 -12.88 -5.43
CA SER A 41 19.06 -13.21 -6.29
C SER A 41 19.05 -12.35 -7.56
N ARG A 42 19.11 -12.98 -8.73
CA ARG A 42 18.93 -12.32 -10.04
C ARG A 42 17.57 -11.63 -10.22
N HIS A 43 16.61 -11.92 -9.34
CA HIS A 43 15.24 -11.44 -9.40
C HIS A 43 14.87 -10.56 -8.20
N ALA A 44 15.85 -9.96 -7.52
CA ALA A 44 15.61 -9.14 -6.33
C ALA A 44 14.58 -8.02 -6.54
N LEU A 45 14.53 -7.41 -7.74
CA LEU A 45 13.51 -6.42 -8.07
C LEU A 45 12.12 -7.05 -8.20
N ALA A 46 12.02 -8.21 -8.85
CA ALA A 46 10.74 -8.91 -9.01
C ALA A 46 10.15 -9.33 -7.64
N TRP A 47 10.98 -9.78 -6.70
CA TRP A 47 10.55 -10.06 -5.33
C TRP A 47 10.00 -8.82 -4.62
N ALA A 48 10.68 -7.68 -4.74
CA ALA A 48 10.24 -6.42 -4.13
C ALA A 48 8.91 -5.92 -4.73
N LEU A 49 8.77 -5.98 -6.05
CA LEU A 49 7.53 -5.63 -6.74
C LEU A 49 6.40 -6.61 -6.37
N GLY A 50 6.70 -7.90 -6.27
CA GLY A 50 5.76 -8.92 -5.81
C GLY A 50 5.25 -8.64 -4.40
N ALA A 51 6.13 -8.25 -3.47
CA ALA A 51 5.73 -7.86 -2.12
C ALA A 51 4.83 -6.61 -2.12
N PHE A 52 5.19 -5.60 -2.90
CA PHE A 52 4.42 -4.35 -2.98
C PHE A 52 3.03 -4.56 -3.61
N PHE A 53 2.98 -5.09 -4.84
CA PHE A 53 1.73 -5.29 -5.56
C PHE A 53 0.88 -6.40 -4.95
N GLY A 54 1.49 -7.46 -4.40
CA GLY A 54 0.78 -8.52 -3.69
C GLY A 54 -0.06 -7.97 -2.53
N SER A 55 0.49 -7.02 -1.76
CA SER A 55 -0.27 -6.37 -0.70
C SER A 55 -1.37 -5.45 -1.23
N VAL A 56 -1.14 -4.70 -2.31
CA VAL A 56 -2.20 -3.92 -2.98
C VAL A 56 -3.35 -4.83 -3.42
N ILE A 57 -3.04 -5.99 -4.00
CA ILE A 57 -4.03 -6.98 -4.42
C ILE A 57 -4.83 -7.47 -3.21
N VAL A 58 -4.19 -7.79 -2.08
CA VAL A 58 -4.89 -8.20 -0.85
C VAL A 58 -5.87 -7.13 -0.37
N TRP A 59 -5.48 -5.85 -0.40
CA TRP A 59 -6.39 -4.75 -0.04
C TRP A 59 -7.57 -4.64 -1.00
N ILE A 60 -7.35 -4.77 -2.31
CA ILE A 60 -8.42 -4.78 -3.31
C ILE A 60 -9.38 -5.93 -3.04
N LEU A 61 -8.88 -7.15 -2.86
CA LEU A 61 -9.70 -8.31 -2.52
C LEU A 61 -10.46 -8.08 -1.23
N TYR A 62 -9.81 -7.56 -0.19
CA TYR A 62 -10.48 -7.25 1.07
C TYR A 62 -11.61 -6.25 0.86
N TYR A 63 -11.45 -5.17 0.10
CA TYR A 63 -12.53 -4.19 -0.04
C TYR A 63 -13.62 -4.60 -1.04
N VAL A 64 -13.26 -5.30 -2.11
CA VAL A 64 -14.19 -5.68 -3.19
C VAL A 64 -14.95 -6.95 -2.84
N VAL A 65 -14.27 -7.93 -2.24
CA VAL A 65 -14.81 -9.29 -2.00
C VAL A 65 -15.28 -9.48 -0.57
N ARG A 66 -14.91 -8.62 0.41
CA ARG A 66 -15.34 -8.78 1.83
C ARG A 66 -16.84 -8.99 2.00
N ASP A 67 -17.63 -8.32 1.18
CA ASP A 67 -19.08 -8.34 1.32
C ASP A 67 -19.68 -9.67 0.83
N GLU A 68 -18.91 -10.49 0.09
CA GLU A 68 -19.29 -11.85 -0.28
C GLU A 68 -19.19 -12.83 0.90
N VAL A 69 -18.34 -12.55 1.89
CA VAL A 69 -18.05 -13.44 3.04
C VAL A 69 -18.98 -13.18 4.24
N GLY A 70 -19.92 -12.24 4.14
CA GLY A 70 -20.75 -11.75 5.25
C GLY A 70 -22.24 -12.05 5.19
N ARG A 71 -22.67 -13.04 4.39
CA ARG A 71 -24.06 -13.56 4.45
C ARG A 71 -24.20 -14.69 5.45
#